data_AF-G5A0I6-F1
#
_entry.id   AF-G5A0I6-F1
#
_cell.length_a   1.000
_cell.length_b   1.000
_cell.length_c   1.000
_cell.angle_alpha   90.00
_cell.angle_beta   90.00
_cell.angle_gamma   90.00
#
_symmetry.space_group_name_H-M   'P 1'
#
loop_
_entity.id
_entity.type
_entity.pdbx_description
1 polymer ?
#
loop_
_entity_poly.entity_id
_entity_poly.type
_entity_poly.pdbx_seq_one_letter_code
_entity_poly.pdbx_strand_id
1 'polypeptide(L)' 'MVKNLATVQVEDLVWRAQAADSDAEFNSCLSMIGLTCPAAENYLRGLDPRTWTLFCVAQQVKLYGWNTTMFSA' A
#
# COMPACT_ATOMS: atom_id res chain seq x y z
N MET A 1 -19.52 -11.97 -14.33
CA MET A 1 -19.61 -12.16 -12.86
C MET A 1 -19.74 -10.78 -12.24
N VAL A 2 -20.89 -10.43 -11.66
CA VAL A 2 -21.10 -9.10 -11.07
C VAL A 2 -20.35 -9.08 -9.72
N LYS A 3 -19.29 -8.27 -9.61
CA LYS A 3 -18.60 -8.07 -8.33
C LYS A 3 -19.55 -7.34 -7.38
N ASN A 4 -19.66 -7.82 -6.14
CA ASN A 4 -20.44 -7.16 -5.10
C ASN A 4 -19.77 -5.82 -4.75
N LEU A 5 -20.55 -4.76 -4.49
CA LEU A 5 -20.01 -3.43 -4.16
C LEU A 5 -19.02 -3.47 -2.98
N ALA A 6 -19.30 -4.28 -1.95
CA ALA A 6 -18.40 -4.45 -0.81
C ALA A 6 -17.07 -5.10 -1.21
N THR A 7 -17.08 -6.02 -2.19
CA THR A 7 -15.85 -6.65 -2.69
C THR A 7 -15.00 -5.68 -3.52
N VAL A 8 -15.63 -4.78 -4.28
CA VAL A 8 -14.93 -3.74 -5.04
C VAL A 8 -14.27 -2.73 -4.09
N GLN A 9 -14.99 -2.32 -3.04
CA GLN A 9 -14.46 -1.40 -2.03
C GLN A 9 -13.27 -1.97 -1.26
N VAL A 10 -13.32 -3.25 -0.88
CA VAL A 10 -12.18 -3.92 -0.23
C VAL A 10 -10.99 -4.04 -1.18
N GLU A 11 -11.21 -4.37 -2.45
CA GLU A 11 -10.16 -4.45 -3.47
C GLU A 11 -9.44 -3.09 -3.65
N ASP A 12 -10.19 -2.00 -3.77
CA ASP A 12 -9.63 -0.65 -3.87
C ASP A 12 -8.81 -0.27 -2.62
N LEU A 13 -9.28 -0.63 -1.43
CA LEU A 13 -8.56 -0.39 -0.19
C LEU A 13 -7.26 -1.22 -0.10
N VAL A 14 -7.24 -2.44 -0.63
CA VAL A 14 -6.03 -3.27 -0.70
C VAL A 14 -5.00 -2.65 -1.62
N TRP A 15 -5.40 -2.16 -2.79
CA TRP A 15 -4.49 -1.46 -3.69
C TRP A 15 -3.91 -0.19 -3.07
N ARG A 16 -4.74 0.56 -2.33
CA ARG A 16 -4.27 1.73 -1.58
C ARG A 16 -3.30 1.37 -0.46
N ALA A 17 -3.54 0.28 0.27
CA ALA A 17 -2.62 -0.20 1.29
C ALA A 17 -1.26 -0.60 0.68
N GLN A 18 -1.25 -1.22 -0.50
CA GLN A 18 -0.03 -1.56 -1.22
C GLN A 18 0.77 -0.32 -1.65
N ALA A 19 0.07 0.68 -2.18
CA ALA A 19 0.65 1.92 -2.68
C ALA A 19 0.91 2.96 -1.57
N ALA A 20 0.62 2.65 -0.31
CA ALA A 20 0.81 3.57 0.80
C ALA A 20 2.28 4.01 0.88
N ASP A 21 2.48 5.32 1.06
CA ASP A 21 3.81 5.94 1.19
C ASP A 21 4.27 6.06 2.65
N SER A 22 3.36 5.82 3.59
CA SER A 22 3.62 5.86 5.02
C SER A 22 2.98 4.69 5.75
N ASP A 23 3.59 4.33 6.88
CA ASP A 23 3.04 3.33 7.81
C ASP A 23 1.65 3.74 8.34
N ALA A 24 1.42 5.04 8.56
CA ALA A 24 0.13 5.54 9.02
C ALA A 24 -0.99 5.34 7.98
N GLU A 25 -0.71 5.63 6.71
CA GLU A 25 -1.66 5.42 5.62
C GLU A 25 -1.98 3.94 5.43
N PHE A 26 -0.96 3.09 5.48
CA PHE A 26 -1.10 1.64 5.42
C PHE A 26 -2.02 1.11 6.53
N ASN A 27 -1.73 1.47 7.78
CA ASN A 27 -2.54 1.03 8.93
C ASN A 27 -3.98 1.56 8.89
N SER A 28 -4.17 2.77 8.37
CA SER A 28 -5.50 3.36 8.15
C SER A 28 -6.30 2.54 7.12
N CYS A 29 -5.69 2.19 5.99
CA CYS A 29 -6.32 1.37 4.96
C CYS A 29 -6.71 -0.02 5.49
N LEU A 30 -5.82 -0.68 6.25
CA LEU A 30 -6.14 -1.97 6.87
C LEU A 30 -7.30 -1.88 7.86
N SER A 31 -7.35 -0.81 8.66
CA SER A 31 -8.44 -0.59 9.61
C SER A 31 -9.78 -0.39 8.88
N MET A 32 -9.79 0.35 7.76
CA MET A 32 -10.98 0.51 6.92
C MET A 32 -11.44 -0.81 6.27
N ILE A 33 -10.49 -1.66 5.86
CA ILE A 33 -10.79 -3.03 5.40
C ILE A 33 -11.46 -3.81 6.53
N GLY A 34 -10.95 -3.70 7.76
CA GLY A 34 -11.50 -4.32 8.97
C GLY A 34 -12.98 -4.01 9.22
N LEU A 35 -13.40 -2.77 8.98
CA LEU A 35 -14.80 -2.35 9.13
C LEU A 35 -15.74 -3.08 8.15
N THR A 36 -15.23 -3.53 7.01
CA THR A 36 -16.01 -4.22 5.97
C THR A 36 -15.81 -5.74 6.00
N CYS A 37 -14.58 -6.19 6.22
CA CYS A 37 -14.18 -7.59 6.21
C CYS A 37 -13.04 -7.84 7.22
N PRO A 38 -13.38 -8.15 8.49
CA PRO A 38 -12.39 -8.43 9.54
C PRO A 38 -11.45 -9.60 9.20
N ALA A 39 -11.94 -10.59 8.46
CA ALA A 39 -11.12 -11.73 8.04
C ALA A 39 -9.99 -11.31 7.09
N ALA A 40 -10.25 -10.37 6.18
CA ALA A 40 -9.25 -9.84 5.27
C ALA A 40 -8.20 -8.99 6.01
N GLU A 41 -8.62 -8.14 6.95
CA GLU A 41 -7.70 -7.37 7.81
C GLU A 41 -6.75 -8.31 8.58
N ASN A 42 -7.29 -9.33 9.24
CA ASN A 42 -6.49 -10.28 10.01
C ASN A 42 -5.48 -11.03 9.13
N TYR A 43 -5.88 -11.44 7.92
CA TYR A 43 -4.96 -12.07 6.97
C TYR A 43 -3.84 -11.11 6.55
N LEU A 44 -4.18 -9.89 6.15
CA LEU A 44 -3.21 -8.90 5.67
C LEU A 44 -2.23 -8.46 6.77
N ARG A 45 -2.68 -8.38 8.03
CA ARG A 45 -1.79 -8.13 9.18
C ARG A 45 -0.83 -9.28 9.48
N GLY A 46 -1.15 -10.50 9.04
CA GLY A 46 -0.27 -11.66 9.18
C GLY A 46 0.83 -11.74 8.12
N LEU A 47 0.73 -10.96 7.04
CA LEU A 47 1.76 -10.88 6.00
C LEU A 47 2.87 -9.92 6.42
N ASP A 48 4.13 -10.21 6.07
CA ASP A 48 5.23 -9.26 6.21
C ASP A 48 4.99 -8.05 5.28
N PRO A 49 4.77 -6.83 5.80
CA PRO A 49 4.52 -5.65 4.96
C PRO A 49 5.62 -5.42 3.91
N ARG A 50 6.88 -5.78 4.20
CA ARG A 50 8.01 -5.58 3.27
C ARG A 50 7.87 -6.35 1.95
N THR A 51 7.07 -7.42 1.93
CA THR A 51 6.90 -8.24 0.72
C THR A 51 5.82 -7.72 -0.22
N TRP A 52 5.01 -6.74 0.19
CA TRP A 52 3.86 -6.31 -0.60
C TRP A 52 3.47 -4.83 -0.47
N THR A 53 4.10 -4.05 0.41
CA THR A 53 3.82 -2.61 0.58
C THR A 53 4.99 -1.74 0.15
N LEU A 54 4.68 -0.59 -0.44
CA LEU A 54 5.67 0.34 -0.96
C LEU A 54 6.40 1.11 0.14
N PHE A 55 5.70 1.64 1.16
CA PHE A 55 6.31 2.48 2.20
C PHE A 55 7.52 1.83 2.90
N CYS A 56 7.48 0.50 3.06
CA CYS A 56 8.55 -0.26 3.71
C CYS A 56 9.89 -0.17 2.96
N VAL A 57 9.86 -0.05 1.64
CA VAL A 57 11.04 0.02 0.77
C VAL A 57 11.30 1.44 0.26
N ALA A 58 10.26 2.24 0.06
CA ALA A 58 10.36 3.63 -0.41
C ALA A 58 11.17 4.51 0.55
N GLN A 59 11.09 4.24 1.86
CA GLN A 59 11.91 4.97 2.84
C GLN A 59 13.35 4.43 2.96
N GLN A 60 13.61 3.22 2.47
CA GLN A 60 14.94 2.59 2.54
C GLN A 60 15.80 2.94 1.32
N VAL A 61 15.18 3.08 0.15
CA VAL A 61 15.86 3.53 -1.05
C VAL A 61 15.75 5.04 -1.13
N LYS A 62 16.74 5.76 -0.59
CA LYS A 62 16.95 7.13 -1.06
C LYS A 62 17.24 7.02 -2.55
N LEU A 63 16.33 7.54 -3.38
CA LEU A 63 16.60 7.84 -4.78
C LEU A 63 17.64 8.97 -4.79
N TYR A 64 18.89 8.65 -4.44
CA TYR A 64 19.99 9.59 -4.53
C TYR A 64 20.11 9.99 -5.99
N GLY A 65 19.69 11.22 -6.28
CA GLY A 65 20.04 12.01 -7.45
C GLY A 65 20.06 11.24 -8.76
N TRP A 66 18.92 11.19 -9.45
CA TRP A 66 18.93 11.06 -10.90
C TRP A 66 19.48 12.36 -11.52
N ASN A 67 20.78 12.58 -11.38
CA ASN A 67 21.54 13.71 -11.92
C ASN A 67 22.02 13.40 -13.36
N THR A 68 21.21 12.77 -14.21
CA THR A 68 21.62 12.57 -15.62
C THR A 68 21.40 13.80 -16.49
N THR A 69 20.82 14.88 -15.98
CA THR A 69 20.76 16.15 -16.72
C THR A 69 21.99 16.99 -16.38
N MET A 70 23.15 16.58 -16.88
CA MET A 70 24.21 17.56 -17.11
C MET A 70 23.69 18.48 -18.22
N PHE A 71 23.19 19.66 -17.85
CA PHE A 71 23.12 20.77 -18.79
C PHE A 71 24.58 21.16 -19.06
N SER A 72 25.11 20.76 -20.21
CA SER A 72 26.39 21.27 -20.69
C SER A 72 26.30 22.79 -20.85
N ALA A 73 27.37 23.47 -20.45
CA ALA A 73 27.54 24.93 -20.41
C ALA A 73 27.18 25.66 -21.71
#